data_AF-A0A921BBB7-F1
#
_entry.id   AF-A0A921BBB7-F1
#
_cell.length_a   1.000
_cell.length_b   1.000
_cell.length_c   1.000
_cell.angle_alpha   90.00
_cell.angle_beta   90.00
_cell.angle_gamma   90.00
#
_symmetry.space_group_name_H-M   'P 1'
#
loop_
_entity.id
_entity.type
_entity.pdbx_description
1 polymer ?
#
loop_
_entity_poly.entity_id
_entity_poly.type
_entity_poly.pdbx_seq_one_letter_code
_entity_poly.pdbx_strand_id
1 'polypeptide(L)'
;MVVHRPYSDQFRDYGTAYPEIAQKNPEMSYKLAGKSGTAQAVGISQDILSSDDIMVSDLNRDHALFIAFAPAMNAHIAPQIALAVFVENGESGGGAAGPIAKQLTDKYLLDILQIDFEALEDVVPPLEPETSALVSEADE
;
A
#
# COMPACT_ATOMS: atom_id res chain seq x y z
N MET A 1 -0.37 7.83 -0.46
CA MET A 1 -0.18 6.60 0.34
C MET A 1 -1.51 5.89 0.31
N VAL A 2 -1.53 4.59 0.05
CA VAL A 2 -2.75 3.79 0.09
C VAL A 2 -2.61 2.86 1.26
N VAL A 3 -3.47 3.05 2.26
CA VAL A 3 -3.74 2.03 3.26
C VAL A 3 -5.12 1.53 2.89
N HIS A 4 -5.22 0.25 2.51
CA HIS A 4 -6.52 -0.39 2.40
C HIS A 4 -7.19 -0.30 3.78
N ARG A 5 -8.31 0.40 3.83
CA ARG A 5 -9.16 0.49 5.01
C ARG A 5 -10.60 0.25 4.55
N PRO A 6 -11.47 -0.26 5.43
CA PRO A 6 -12.90 -0.23 5.19
C PRO A 6 -13.37 1.20 4.89
N TYR A 7 -14.37 1.33 4.02
CA TYR A 7 -14.99 2.62 3.71
C TYR A 7 -15.43 3.32 5.00
N SER A 8 -15.08 4.59 5.16
CA SER A 8 -15.42 5.40 6.33
C SER A 8 -15.84 6.79 5.88
N ASP A 9 -16.96 7.27 6.43
CA ASP A 9 -17.45 8.64 6.25
C ASP A 9 -16.55 9.70 6.94
N GLN A 10 -15.70 9.26 7.87
CA GLN A 10 -14.81 10.13 8.63
C GLN A 10 -13.55 10.50 7.87
N PHE A 11 -13.13 9.68 6.92
CA PHE A 11 -11.87 9.88 6.23
C PHE A 11 -12.03 9.85 4.71
N ARG A 12 -11.24 10.69 4.07
CA ARG A 12 -11.25 10.90 2.63
C ARG A 12 -10.58 9.73 1.88
N ASP A 13 -11.28 9.07 0.96
CA ASP A 13 -10.80 7.92 0.16
C ASP A 13 -10.10 8.34 -1.16
N TYR A 14 -9.05 9.18 -1.10
CA TYR A 14 -8.32 9.67 -2.29
C TYR A 14 -6.93 9.04 -2.49
N GLY A 15 -6.75 7.78 -2.11
CA GLY A 15 -5.50 7.08 -2.37
C GLY A 15 -5.25 6.92 -3.88
N THR A 16 -4.04 7.23 -4.37
CA THR A 16 -3.70 7.11 -5.80
C THR A 16 -3.83 5.70 -6.37
N ALA A 17 -3.77 4.66 -5.52
CA ALA A 17 -4.07 3.27 -5.88
C ALA A 17 -5.34 2.72 -5.20
N TYR A 18 -6.11 3.58 -4.51
CA TYR A 18 -7.40 3.21 -3.94
C TYR A 18 -8.38 2.64 -4.98
N PRO A 19 -8.60 3.29 -6.15
CA PRO A 19 -9.55 2.77 -7.15
C PRO A 19 -9.11 1.43 -7.74
N GLU A 20 -7.83 1.10 -7.63
CA GLU A 20 -7.23 -0.09 -8.25
C GLU A 20 -7.11 -1.27 -7.29
N ILE A 21 -7.14 -1.01 -5.98
CA ILE A 21 -6.96 -2.03 -4.94
C ILE A 21 -8.21 -2.11 -4.06
N ALA A 22 -8.44 -1.08 -3.24
CA ALA A 22 -9.48 -1.13 -2.21
C ALA A 22 -10.90 -0.98 -2.77
N GLN A 23 -11.11 -0.16 -3.80
CA GLN A 23 -12.43 -0.04 -4.42
C GLN A 23 -12.84 -1.30 -5.18
N LYS A 24 -11.87 -1.99 -5.80
CA LYS A 24 -12.11 -3.25 -6.53
C LYS A 24 -12.26 -4.46 -5.60
N ASN A 25 -11.68 -4.39 -4.40
CA ASN A 25 -11.76 -5.44 -3.40
C ASN A 25 -11.96 -4.82 -2.00
N PRO A 26 -13.19 -4.42 -1.65
CA PRO A 26 -13.49 -3.83 -0.35
C PRO A 26 -13.34 -4.84 0.80
N GLU A 27 -13.60 -6.13 0.53
CA GLU A 27 -13.61 -7.24 1.49
C GLU A 27 -12.23 -7.93 1.62
N MET A 28 -11.12 -7.19 1.43
CA MET A 28 -9.80 -7.78 1.63
C MET A 28 -9.60 -8.21 3.08
N SER A 29 -9.17 -9.46 3.29
CA SER A 29 -8.92 -10.03 4.62
C SER A 29 -7.76 -9.39 5.38
N TYR A 30 -6.98 -8.52 4.75
CA TYR A 30 -5.87 -7.82 5.37
C TYR A 30 -5.70 -6.41 4.82
N LYS A 31 -5.10 -5.52 5.62
CA LYS A 31 -4.76 -4.17 5.18
C LYS A 31 -3.41 -4.15 4.47
N LEU A 32 -3.36 -3.53 3.31
CA LEU A 32 -2.13 -3.28 2.54
C LEU A 32 -1.73 -1.81 2.72
N ALA A 33 -0.49 -1.54 3.10
CA ALA A 33 0.06 -0.18 3.11
C ALA A 33 1.07 -0.01 1.97
N GLY A 34 0.92 1.04 1.17
CA GLY A 34 1.81 1.28 0.03
C GLY A 34 1.86 2.71 -0.48
N LYS A 35 2.81 2.94 -1.39
CA LYS A 35 3.05 4.23 -2.05
C LYS A 35 3.32 3.99 -3.53
N SER A 36 2.53 4.67 -4.38
CA SER A 36 2.79 4.75 -5.82
C SER A 36 3.82 5.83 -6.14
N GLY A 37 4.53 5.61 -7.23
CA GLY A 37 5.42 6.57 -7.88
C GLY A 37 5.44 6.36 -9.39
N THR A 38 5.93 7.37 -10.09
CA THR A 38 6.17 7.34 -11.53
C THR A 38 7.58 7.92 -11.74
N ALA A 39 8.40 7.27 -12.55
CA ALA A 39 9.76 7.72 -12.84
C ALA A 39 9.88 8.11 -14.30
N GLN A 40 10.24 9.36 -14.54
CA GLN A 40 10.30 9.93 -15.87
C GLN A 40 11.46 9.33 -16.69
N ALA A 41 11.15 8.80 -17.87
CA ALA A 41 12.14 8.13 -18.73
C ALA A 41 12.89 9.11 -19.64
N VAL A 42 12.20 10.14 -20.15
CA VAL A 42 12.75 11.16 -21.04
C VAL A 42 12.38 12.56 -20.60
N GLY A 43 13.26 13.53 -20.86
CA GLY A 43 12.98 14.94 -20.59
C GLY A 43 11.83 15.46 -21.46
N ILE A 44 10.87 16.14 -20.83
CA ILE A 44 9.79 16.84 -21.52
C ILE A 44 10.20 18.31 -21.69
N SER A 45 9.91 18.88 -22.87
CA SER A 45 10.19 20.29 -23.15
C SER A 45 9.50 21.20 -22.13
N GLN A 46 10.21 22.24 -21.66
CA GLN A 46 9.64 23.24 -20.74
C GLN A 46 8.59 24.13 -21.40
N ASP A 47 8.48 24.09 -22.74
CA ASP A 47 7.48 24.83 -23.50
C ASP A 47 6.11 24.14 -23.49
N ILE A 48 6.02 22.90 -23.00
CA ILE A 48 4.76 22.15 -22.86
C ILE A 48 4.05 22.59 -21.57
N LEU A 49 2.84 23.12 -21.72
CA LEU A 49 2.07 23.71 -20.63
C LEU A 49 1.04 22.77 -20.00
N SER A 50 0.70 21.66 -20.67
CA SER A 50 -0.24 20.64 -20.20
C SER A 50 0.34 19.23 -20.35
N SER A 51 0.02 18.34 -19.41
CA SER A 51 0.33 16.91 -19.52
C SER A 51 -0.34 16.25 -20.72
N ASP A 52 -1.50 16.75 -21.14
CA ASP A 52 -2.26 16.19 -22.26
C ASP A 52 -1.59 16.47 -23.62
N ASP A 53 -0.69 17.45 -23.66
CA ASP A 53 0.08 17.80 -24.86
C ASP A 53 1.36 16.97 -24.99
N ILE A 54 1.65 16.10 -24.01
CA ILE A 54 2.82 15.22 -24.02
C ILE A 54 2.54 14.00 -24.90
N MET A 55 3.11 14.00 -26.10
CA MET A 55 3.08 12.85 -27.00
C MET A 55 4.44 12.14 -26.95
N VAL A 56 4.49 11.03 -26.22
CA VAL A 56 5.67 10.14 -26.14
C VAL A 56 5.39 8.79 -26.79
N SER A 57 6.40 8.21 -27.43
CA SER A 57 6.33 6.82 -27.88
C SER A 57 6.23 5.87 -26.70
N ASP A 58 5.72 4.65 -26.92
CA ASP A 58 5.57 3.65 -25.85
C ASP A 58 6.90 3.38 -25.11
N LEU A 59 8.02 3.34 -25.84
CA LEU A 59 9.38 3.14 -25.27
C LEU A 59 9.84 4.31 -24.37
N ASN A 60 9.22 5.48 -24.51
CA ASN A 60 9.59 6.70 -23.80
C ASN A 60 8.57 7.05 -22.70
N ARG A 61 7.56 6.20 -22.45
CA ARG A 61 6.65 6.41 -21.33
C ARG A 61 7.37 6.29 -20.00
N ASP A 62 6.86 7.01 -19.01
CA ASP A 62 7.36 6.92 -17.66
C ASP A 62 7.21 5.51 -17.10
N HIS A 63 8.10 5.15 -16.18
CA HIS A 63 8.04 3.87 -15.49
C HIS A 63 7.09 3.95 -14.31
N ALA A 64 6.40 2.85 -14.01
CA ALA A 64 5.49 2.75 -12.87
C ALA A 64 6.17 2.08 -11.68
N LEU A 65 6.03 2.68 -10.50
CA LEU A 65 6.58 2.16 -9.25
C LEU A 65 5.48 1.99 -8.19
N PHE A 66 5.56 0.90 -7.44
CA PHE A 66 4.75 0.71 -6.24
C PHE A 66 5.54 -0.03 -5.17
N ILE A 67 5.66 0.57 -3.98
CA ILE A 67 6.31 -0.04 -2.82
C ILE A 67 5.24 -0.27 -1.76
N ALA A 68 5.22 -1.46 -1.15
CA ALA A 68 4.20 -1.82 -0.18
C ALA A 68 4.66 -2.86 0.84
N PHE A 69 3.91 -2.98 1.94
CA PHE A 69 4.04 -4.06 2.92
C PHE A 69 2.66 -4.48 3.44
N ALA A 70 2.56 -5.73 3.91
CA ALA A 70 1.34 -6.29 4.49
C ALA A 70 1.63 -7.51 5.40
N PRO A 71 0.70 -7.85 6.32
CA PRO A 71 -0.46 -7.05 6.72
C PRO A 71 -0.04 -5.79 7.49
N ALA A 72 -0.68 -4.66 7.21
CA ALA A 72 -0.48 -3.40 7.90
C ALA A 72 -1.50 -3.24 9.04
N MET A 73 -1.11 -2.58 10.14
CA MET A 73 -2.02 -2.27 11.26
C MET A 73 -2.83 -3.48 11.75
N ASN A 74 -2.21 -4.66 11.79
CA ASN A 74 -2.80 -5.88 12.36
C ASN A 74 -2.32 -6.03 13.81
N ALA A 75 -3.22 -6.42 14.72
CA ALA A 75 -2.94 -6.51 16.15
C ALA A 75 -2.29 -7.84 16.57
N HIS A 76 -2.39 -8.89 15.75
CA HIS A 76 -2.01 -10.25 16.12
C HIS A 76 -0.70 -10.69 15.47
N ILE A 77 -0.43 -10.20 14.25
CA ILE A 77 0.77 -10.56 13.49
C ILE A 77 1.45 -9.34 12.90
N ALA A 78 2.78 -9.37 12.87
CA ALA A 78 3.60 -8.36 12.21
C ALA A 78 3.47 -8.46 10.67
N PRO A 79 3.89 -7.42 9.91
CA PRO A 79 4.02 -7.52 8.46
C PRO A 79 4.86 -8.72 8.03
N GLN A 80 4.35 -9.52 7.09
CA GLN A 80 4.98 -10.76 6.61
C GLN A 80 5.71 -10.57 5.28
N ILE A 81 5.37 -9.52 4.53
CA ILE A 81 5.99 -9.22 3.24
C ILE A 81 6.15 -7.71 3.05
N ALA A 82 7.30 -7.31 2.52
CA ALA A 82 7.55 -6.01 1.92
C ALA A 82 8.04 -6.22 0.49
N LEU A 83 7.54 -5.41 -0.45
CA LEU A 83 7.83 -5.57 -1.87
C LEU A 83 7.93 -4.22 -2.58
N ALA A 84 8.68 -4.22 -3.68
CA ALA A 84 8.76 -3.12 -4.63
C ALA A 84 8.51 -3.66 -6.03
N VAL A 85 7.53 -3.08 -6.73
CA VAL A 85 7.20 -3.40 -8.11
C VAL A 85 7.62 -2.24 -8.99
N PHE A 86 8.39 -2.56 -10.02
CA PHE A 86 8.81 -1.65 -11.07
C PHE A 86 8.35 -2.20 -12.42
N VAL A 87 7.59 -1.40 -13.15
CA VAL A 87 7.12 -1.73 -14.51
C VAL A 87 7.69 -0.71 -15.47
N GLU A 88 8.55 -1.17 -16.37
CA GLU A 88 9.09 -0.34 -17.45
C GLU A 88 7.94 0.17 -18.30
N ASN A 89 7.99 1.48 -18.61
CA ASN A 89 7.02 2.19 -19.42
C ASN A 89 5.55 2.04 -18.98
N GLY A 90 5.32 1.75 -17.69
CA GLY A 90 3.99 1.48 -17.13
C GLY A 90 3.15 2.71 -16.77
N GLU A 91 3.73 3.91 -16.80
CA GLU A 91 3.12 5.25 -16.62
C GLU A 91 2.49 5.52 -15.24
N SER A 92 1.58 4.65 -14.80
CA SER A 92 0.83 4.78 -13.55
C SER A 92 1.32 3.82 -12.49
N GLY A 93 2.02 4.32 -11.46
CA GLY A 93 2.36 3.50 -10.29
C GLY A 93 1.15 2.90 -9.58
N GLY A 94 0.04 3.63 -9.54
CA GLY A 94 -1.21 3.16 -8.91
C GLY A 94 -1.99 2.18 -9.79
N GLY A 95 -2.04 2.42 -11.10
CA GLY A 95 -2.81 1.64 -12.07
C GLY A 95 -2.09 0.43 -12.64
N ALA A 96 -0.79 0.51 -12.89
CA ALA A 96 0.00 -0.59 -13.45
C ALA A 96 0.71 -1.40 -12.36
N ALA A 97 1.52 -0.75 -11.52
CA ALA A 97 2.32 -1.46 -10.51
C ALA A 97 1.52 -1.85 -9.26
N GLY A 98 0.51 -1.07 -8.86
CA GLY A 98 -0.36 -1.33 -7.71
C GLY A 98 -1.11 -2.68 -7.76
N PRO A 99 -1.82 -3.01 -8.85
CA PRO A 99 -2.50 -4.30 -8.97
C PRO A 99 -1.56 -5.51 -8.96
N ILE A 100 -0.35 -5.36 -9.51
CA ILE A 100 0.68 -6.42 -9.49
C ILE A 100 1.14 -6.65 -8.05
N ALA A 101 1.44 -5.57 -7.33
CA ALA A 101 1.79 -5.63 -5.91
C ALA A 101 0.70 -6.33 -5.08
N LYS A 102 -0.58 -6.01 -5.33
CA LYS A 102 -1.70 -6.66 -4.67
C LYS A 102 -1.74 -8.17 -4.93
N GLN A 103 -1.65 -8.59 -6.19
CA GLN A 103 -1.69 -10.01 -6.56
C GLN A 103 -0.54 -10.81 -5.93
N LEU A 104 0.67 -10.22 -5.88
CA LEU A 104 1.81 -10.85 -5.20
C LEU A 104 1.57 -11.00 -3.69
N THR A 105 1.03 -9.97 -3.05
CA THR A 105 0.69 -10.04 -1.63
C THR A 105 -0.40 -11.06 -1.34
N ASP A 106 -1.46 -11.13 -2.16
CA ASP A 106 -2.51 -12.16 -2.02
C ASP A 106 -1.91 -13.55 -2.12
N LYS A 107 -1.10 -13.77 -3.16
CA LYS A 107 -0.46 -15.05 -3.39
C LYS A 107 0.40 -15.47 -2.20
N TYR A 108 1.14 -14.53 -1.63
CA TYR A 108 2.03 -14.83 -0.52
C TYR A 108 1.27 -15.08 0.79
N LEU A 109 0.35 -14.19 1.17
CA LEU A 109 -0.33 -14.26 2.46
C LEU A 109 -1.43 -15.33 2.51
N LEU A 110 -2.23 -15.43 1.44
CA LEU A 110 -3.44 -16.27 1.43
C LEU A 110 -3.17 -17.66 0.85
N ASP A 111 -2.37 -17.76 -0.23
CA ASP A 111 -2.16 -19.07 -0.87
C ASP A 111 -0.93 -19.80 -0.30
N ILE A 112 0.20 -19.10 -0.10
CA ILE A 112 1.46 -19.71 0.34
C ILE A 112 1.51 -19.86 1.86
N LEU A 113 1.27 -18.77 2.60
CA LEU A 113 1.27 -18.80 4.05
C LEU A 113 -0.06 -19.29 4.64
N GLN A 114 -1.14 -19.27 3.86
CA GLN A 114 -2.47 -19.73 4.27
C GLN A 114 -2.92 -19.08 5.59
N ILE A 115 -2.68 -17.77 5.73
CA ILE A 115 -3.05 -17.02 6.92
C ILE A 115 -4.57 -16.84 6.93
N ASP A 116 -5.20 -17.38 7.97
CA ASP A 116 -6.61 -17.15 8.25
C ASP A 116 -6.77 -15.86 9.07
N PHE A 117 -7.02 -14.75 8.37
CA PHE A 117 -7.17 -13.44 9.01
C PHE A 117 -8.48 -13.30 9.81
N GLU A 118 -9.54 -14.04 9.45
CA GLU A 118 -10.79 -14.04 10.21
C GLU A 118 -10.58 -14.72 11.56
N ALA A 119 -9.95 -15.90 11.55
CA ALA A 119 -9.64 -16.61 12.79
C ALA A 119 -8.65 -15.82 13.68
N LEU A 120 -7.77 -15.01 13.11
CA LEU A 120 -6.84 -14.16 13.88
C LEU A 120 -7.56 -13.03 14.62
N GLU A 121 -8.61 -12.44 14.06
CA GLU A 121 -9.37 -11.36 14.70
C GLU A 121 -10.21 -11.85 15.89
N ASP A 122 -10.63 -13.12 15.87
CA ASP A 122 -11.37 -13.75 16.97
C ASP A 122 -10.48 -14.10 18.19
N VAL A 123 -9.16 -14.11 18.01
CA VAL A 123 -8.23 -14.34 19.12
C VAL A 123 -8.09 -13.05 19.91
N VAL A 124 -8.59 -13.02 21.16
CA VAL A 124 -8.39 -11.87 22.05
C VAL A 124 -6.89 -11.55 22.11
N PRO A 125 -6.46 -10.33 21.69
CA PRO A 125 -5.05 -9.99 21.69
C PRO A 125 -4.52 -10.08 23.12
N PRO A 126 -3.24 -10.45 23.32
CA PRO A 126 -2.62 -10.39 24.64
C PRO A 126 -2.84 -8.98 25.18
N LEU A 127 -3.43 -8.86 26.38
CA LEU A 127 -3.51 -7.57 27.08
C LEU A 127 -2.11 -6.97 27.06
N GLU A 128 -1.96 -5.80 26.45
CA GLU A 128 -0.66 -5.12 26.42
C GLU A 128 -0.13 -5.08 27.86
N PRO A 129 1.15 -5.43 28.09
CA PRO A 129 1.70 -5.31 29.43
C PRO A 129 1.53 -3.86 29.86
N GLU A 130 0.79 -3.63 30.95
CA GLU A 130 0.59 -2.28 31.47
C GLU A 130 1.97 -1.64 31.59
N THR A 131 2.22 -0.60 30.79
CA THR A 131 3.37 0.26 30.99
C THR A 131 3.19 0.90 32.36
N SER A 132 3.71 0.22 33.38
CA SER A 132 3.89 0.77 34.72
C SER A 132 4.72 2.02 34.54
N ALA A 133 4.05 3.17 34.64
CA ALA A 133 4.69 4.47 34.66
C ALA A 133 5.82 4.41 35.69
N LEU A 134 7.06 4.47 35.22
CA LEU A 134 8.19 4.86 36.05
C LEU A 134 7.94 6.32 36.41
N VAL A 135 7.19 6.55 37.48
CA VAL A 135 7.20 7.80 38.20
C VAL A 135 8.62 7.91 38.74
N SER A 136 9.44 8.72 38.11
CA SER A 136 10.70 9.17 38.70
C SER A 136 10.35 10.03 39.90
N GLU A 137 10.43 9.44 41.09
CA GLU A 137 10.58 10.22 42.32
C GLU A 137 11.85 11.06 42.17
N ALA A 138 11.65 12.35 41.96
CA ALA A 138 12.69 13.34 42.15
C ALA A 138 12.80 13.55 43.66
N ASP A 139 13.74 12.83 44.28
CA ASP A 139 14.27 13.20 45.59
C ASP A 139 15.08 14.50 45.50
N GLU A 140 14.98 15.27 46.58
CA GLU A 140 15.35 16.68 46.81
C GLU A 140 16.81 17.09 46.52
#